data_AF-A0A699TGN1-F1
#
_entry.id   AF-A0A699TGN1-F1
#
_cell.length_a   1.000
_cell.length_b   1.000
_cell.length_c   1.000
_cell.angle_alpha   90.00
_cell.angle_beta   90.00
_cell.angle_gamma   90.00
#
_symmetry.space_group_name_H-M   'P 1'
#
loop_
_entity.id
_entity.type
_entity.pdbx_description
1 polymer ?
#
loop_
_entity_poly.entity_id
_entity_poly.type
_entity_poly.pdbx_seq_one_letter_code
_entity_poly.pdbx_strand_id
1 'polypeptide(L)' 'MKCQPLYFKGTEGVVELTQWFERMEMVFCISNCLAENQVKFATCTLLAGALTWWNSHVRIVGNDAAYVMT' A
#
# COMPACT_ATOMS: atom_id res chain seq x y z
N MET A 1 11.93 -6.81 16.55
CA MET A 1 11.38 -7.01 15.19
C MET A 1 11.76 -5.80 14.34
N LYS A 2 12.37 -5.99 13.16
CA LYS A 2 12.57 -4.90 12.20
C LYS A 2 11.27 -4.71 11.43
N CYS A 3 10.50 -3.67 11.75
CA CYS A 3 9.34 -3.24 10.97
C CYS A 3 9.80 -2.50 9.70
N GLN A 4 10.68 -3.11 8.90
CA GLN A 4 10.99 -2.56 7.58
C GLN A 4 9.82 -2.86 6.65
N PRO A 5 9.18 -1.84 6.06
CA PRO A 5 8.16 -2.07 5.04
C PRO A 5 8.79 -2.81 3.86
N LEU A 6 8.11 -3.84 3.37
CA LEU A 6 8.49 -4.46 2.11
C LEU A 6 7.98 -3.52 1.00
N TYR A 7 8.87 -3.08 0.11
CA TYR A 7 8.46 -2.30 -1.05
C TYR A 7 7.92 -3.21 -2.14
N PHE A 8 6.94 -2.74 -2.90
CA PHE A 8 6.36 -3.50 -4.02
C PHE A 8 6.48 -2.70 -5.33
N LYS A 9 7.17 -3.24 -6.33
CA LYS A 9 7.41 -2.56 -7.62
C LYS A 9 6.32 -2.85 -8.65
N GLY A 10 5.50 -3.88 -8.43
CA GLY A 10 4.45 -4.31 -9.35
C GLY A 10 4.91 -5.29 -10.43
N THR A 11 6.18 -5.72 -10.37
CA THR A 11 6.75 -6.72 -11.28
C THR A 11 6.98 -8.06 -10.58
N GLU A 12 6.88 -8.07 -9.25
CA GLU A 12 6.99 -9.26 -8.43
C GLU A 12 5.76 -10.17 -8.63
N GLY A 13 5.95 -11.49 -8.49
CA GLY A 13 4.90 -12.47 -8.69
C GLY A 13 3.87 -12.52 -7.56
N VAL A 14 2.90 -13.42 -7.67
CA VAL A 14 1.77 -13.55 -6.72
C VAL A 14 2.25 -13.81 -5.29
N VAL A 15 3.30 -14.61 -5.09
CA VAL A 15 3.84 -14.90 -3.76
C VAL A 15 4.31 -13.63 -3.04
N GLU A 16 5.00 -12.76 -3.76
CA GLU A 16 5.55 -11.52 -3.20
C GLU A 16 4.46 -10.46 -2.99
N LEU A 17 3.43 -10.47 -3.84
CA LEU A 17 2.22 -9.68 -3.60
C LEU A 17 1.51 -10.12 -2.32
N THR A 18 1.34 -11.43 -2.10
CA THR A 18 0.74 -11.96 -0.87
C THR A 18 1.55 -11.58 0.37
N GLN A 19 2.87 -11.76 0.33
CA GLN A 19 3.74 -11.37 1.45
C GLN A 19 3.70 -9.87 1.73
N TRP A 20 3.54 -9.03 0.71
CA TRP A 20 3.38 -7.59 0.88
C TRP A 20 2.09 -7.27 1.64
N PHE A 21 0.96 -7.90 1.28
CA PHE A 21 -0.30 -7.73 2.00
C PHE A 21 -0.20 -8.17 3.47
N GLU A 22 0.29 -9.39 3.72
CA GLU A 22 0.45 -9.93 5.09
C GLU A 22 1.33 -9.01 5.96
N ARG A 23 2.37 -8.42 5.37
CA ARG A 23 3.22 -7.46 6.09
C ARG A 23 2.52 -6.14 6.35
N MET A 24 1.73 -5.61 5.42
CA MET A 24 0.96 -4.39 5.65
C MET A 24 -0.07 -4.58 6.76
N GLU A 25 -0.79 -5.70 6.77
CA GLU A 25 -1.70 -6.07 7.86
C GLU A 25 -0.98 -6.11 9.22
N MET A 26 0.20 -6.73 9.27
CA MET A 26 1.02 -6.76 10.49
C MET A 26 1.45 -5.35 10.93
N VAL A 27 1.89 -4.50 10.00
CA VAL A 27 2.28 -3.11 10.32
C VAL A 27 1.08 -2.33 10.84
N PHE A 28 -0.11 -2.47 10.23
CA PHE A 28 -1.33 -1.81 10.70
C PHE A 28 -1.71 -2.26 12.10
N CYS A 29 -1.63 -3.57 12.38
CA CYS A 29 -1.92 -4.13 13.69
C CYS A 29 -0.95 -3.62 14.76
N ILE A 30 0.36 -3.64 14.52
CA ILE A 30 1.37 -3.25 15.52
C ILE A 30 1.35 -1.73 15.76
N SER A 31 1.10 -0.93 14.72
CA SER A 31 1.09 0.53 14.82
C SER A 31 -0.24 1.11 15.30
N ASN A 32 -1.28 0.28 15.47
CA ASN A 32 -2.66 0.73 15.66
C ASN A 32 -3.07 1.73 14.56
N CYS A 33 -2.73 1.43 13.30
CA CYS A 33 -3.01 2.31 12.17
C CYS A 33 -4.53 2.44 11.96
N LEU A 34 -5.04 3.66 12.11
CA LEU A 34 -6.43 3.99 11.80
C LEU A 34 -6.73 3.70 10.33
N ALA A 35 -7.93 3.20 10.04
CA ALA A 35 -8.36 2.83 8.68
C ALA A 35 -8.11 3.96 7.66
N GLU A 36 -8.39 5.21 8.02
CA GLU A 36 -8.15 6.41 7.19
C GLU A 36 -6.69 6.65 6.79
N ASN A 37 -5.73 6.01 7.47
CA ASN A 37 -4.30 6.15 7.23
C ASN A 37 -3.69 4.90 6.58
N GLN A 38 -4.41 3.78 6.53
CA GLN A 38 -3.89 2.51 6.01
C GLN A 38 -3.56 2.61 4.51
N VAL A 39 -4.47 3.15 3.71
CA VAL A 39 -4.26 3.34 2.26
C VAL A 39 -3.07 4.27 2.02
N LYS A 40 -3.00 5.40 2.71
CA LYS A 40 -1.87 6.34 2.62
C LYS A 40 -0.56 5.65 2.96
N PHE A 41 -0.52 4.88 4.04
CA PHE A 41 0.68 4.16 4.46
C PHE A 41 1.10 3.08 3.45
N ALA A 42 0.16 2.27 2.96
CA ALA A 42 0.43 1.24 1.96
C ALA A 42 1.04 1.86 0.69
N THR A 43 0.51 3.00 0.24
CA THR A 43 0.97 3.67 -0.98
C THR A 43 2.41 4.18 -0.88
N CYS A 44 2.90 4.52 0.33
CA CYS A 44 4.29 4.87 0.56
C CYS A 44 5.28 3.72 0.32
N THR A 45 4.79 2.49 0.22
CA THR A 45 5.61 1.29 -0.03
C THR A 45 5.59 0.86 -1.50
N LEU A 46 4.74 1.46 -2.33
CA LEU A 46 4.69 1.19 -3.76
C LEU A 46 5.85 1.88 -4.47
N LEU A 47 6.44 1.19 -5.44
CA LEU A 47 7.53 1.68 -6.28
C LEU A 47 7.24 1.41 -7.75
N ALA A 48 8.01 2.05 -8.63
CA ALA A 48 8.04 1.78 -10.08
C ALA A 48 6.66 1.64 -10.73
N GLY A 49 6.35 0.48 -11.31
CA GLY A 49 5.09 0.23 -12.02
C GLY A 49 3.87 0.33 -11.11
N ALA A 50 3.96 -0.20 -9.88
CA ALA A 50 2.88 -0.13 -8.91
C ALA A 50 2.57 1.32 -8.50
N LEU A 51 3.60 2.14 -8.26
CA LEU A 51 3.41 3.56 -7.95
C LEU A 51 2.82 4.33 -9.14
N THR A 52 3.28 4.03 -10.36
CA THR A 52 2.75 4.63 -11.59
C THR A 52 1.26 4.29 -11.79
N TRP A 53 0.89 3.05 -11.51
CA TRP A 53 -0.49 2.59 -11.55
C TRP A 53 -1.34 3.32 -10.50
N TRP A 54 -0.86 3.40 -9.25
CA TRP A 54 -1.59 4.10 -8.17
C TRP A 54 -1.83 5.58 -8.51
N ASN A 55 -0.80 6.28 -8.98
CA ASN A 55 -0.94 7.69 -9.37
C ASN A 55 -1.94 7.88 -10.53
N SER A 56 -1.97 6.93 -11.47
CA SER A 56 -2.95 6.95 -12.56
C SER A 56 -4.38 6.72 -12.04
N HIS A 57 -4.55 5.81 -11.07
CA HIS A 57 -5.82 5.56 -10.40
C HIS A 57 -6.31 6.81 -9.67
N VAL A 58 -5.47 7.43 -8.83
CA VAL A 58 -5.79 8.68 -8.10
C VAL A 58 -6.21 9.79 -9.07
N ARG A 59 -5.56 9.92 -10.23
CA ARG A 59 -5.93 10.91 -11.25
C ARG A 59 -7.33 10.66 -11.84
N ILE A 60 -7.74 9.40 -11.96
CA ILE A 60 -9.04 9.02 -12.53
C ILE A 60 -10.16 9.22 -11.50
N VAL A 61 -9.96 8.75 -10.26
CA VAL A 61 -11.02 8.73 -9.24
C VAL A 61 -11.04 9.97 -8.36
N GLY A 62 -9.97 10.76 -8.35
CA GLY A 62 -9.79 11.91 -7.47
C GLY A 62 -9.18 11.53 -6.11
N ASN A 63 -8.49 12.47 -5.48
CA ASN A 63 -7.75 12.25 -4.23
C ASN A 63 -8.65 11.77 -3.09
N ASP A 64 -9.80 12.42 -2.90
CA ASP A 64 -10.70 12.13 -1.79
C ASP A 64 -11.28 10.71 -1.92
N ALA A 65 -11.72 10.33 -3.12
CA ALA A 65 -12.22 8.97 -3.36
C ALA A 65 -11.11 7.91 -3.22
N ALA A 66 -9.89 8.21 -3.67
CA ALA A 66 -8.78 7.26 -3.63
C ALA A 66 -8.31 6.93 -2.21
N TYR A 67 -8.32 7.91 -1.30
CA TYR A 67 -7.82 7.73 0.08
C TYR A 67 -8.92 7.49 1.13
N VAL A 68 -10.19 7.57 0.75
CA VAL A 68 -11.35 7.22 1.59
C VAL A 68 -11.84 5.79 1.31
N MET A 69 -11.13 5.00 0.50
CA MET A 69 -11.43 3.57 0.34
C MET A 69 -11.31 2.84 1.68
N THR A 70 -12.42 2.74 2.39
CA THR A 70 -12.67 1.94 3.59
C THR A 70 -13.21 0.57 3.19
#